data_AF-A0A535KHJ4-F1
#
_entry.id   AF-A0A535KHJ4-F1
#
_cell.length_a   1.000
_cell.length_b   1.000
_cell.length_c   1.000
_cell.angle_alpha   90.00
_cell.angle_beta   90.00
_cell.angle_gamma   90.00
#
_symmetry.space_group_name_H-M   'P 1'
#
loop_
_entity.id
_entity.type
_entity.pdbx_description
1 polymer ?
#
loop_
_entity_poly.entity_id
_entity_poly.type
_entity_poly.pdbx_seq_one_letter_code
_entity_poly.pdbx_strand_id
1 'polypeptide(L)' 'MSLDELLQEKREDILRIAIKRGASNVRIFGSIARGEADAESDIDLLVDLEPGRSLFDLGGLLMDLQD' A
#
# COMPACT_ATOMS: atom_id res chain seq x y z
N MET A 1 2.66 -18.73 -3.33
CA MET A 1 3.14 -17.60 -2.52
C MET A 1 1.96 -17.14 -1.70
N SER A 2 2.12 -17.03 -0.38
CA SER A 2 1.12 -16.41 0.48
C SER A 2 1.12 -14.90 0.28
N LEU A 3 0.03 -14.23 0.65
CA LEU A 3 -0.08 -12.78 0.53
C LEU A 3 0.97 -12.06 1.39
N ASP A 4 1.34 -12.63 2.54
CA ASP A 4 2.43 -12.14 3.39
C ASP A 4 3.80 -12.21 2.70
N GLU A 5 4.10 -13.31 2.01
CA GLU A 5 5.34 -13.46 1.25
C GLU A 5 5.42 -12.44 0.11
N LEU A 6 4.32 -12.22 -0.61
CA LEU A 6 4.23 -11.20 -1.65
C LEU A 6 4.47 -9.79 -1.09
N LEU A 7 3.88 -9.48 0.06
CA LEU A 7 4.07 -8.19 0.74
C LEU A 7 5.51 -7.98 1.17
N GLN A 8 6.19 -9.02 1.65
CA GLN A 8 7.62 -8.92 1.98
C GLN A 8 8.47 -8.69 0.74
N GLU A 9 8.18 -9.38 -0.37
CA GLU A 9 8.88 -9.19 -1.65
C GLU A 9 8.68 -7.78 -2.21
N LYS A 10 7.45 -7.27 -2.16
CA LYS A 10 7.06 -5.97 -2.72
C LYS A 10 7.28 -4.79 -1.77
N ARG A 11 7.68 -5.03 -0.52
CA ARG A 11 7.79 -4.02 0.53
C ARG A 11 8.57 -2.78 0.09
N GLU A 12 9.76 -2.98 -0.46
CA GLU A 12 10.64 -1.87 -0.86
C GLU A 12 10.08 -1.09 -2.05
N ASP A 13 9.37 -1.77 -2.96
CA ASP A 13 8.70 -1.13 -4.09
C ASP A 13 7.52 -0.29 -3.63
N ILE A 14 6.68 -0.84 -2.74
CA ILE A 14 5.54 -0.12 -2.12
C ILE A 14 6.02 1.15 -1.42
N LEU A 15 7.08 1.04 -0.60
CA LEU A 15 7.64 2.19 0.11
C LEU A 15 8.22 3.23 -0.85
N ARG A 16 8.92 2.81 -1.90
CA ARG A 16 9.48 3.70 -2.92
C ARG A 16 8.38 4.45 -3.69
N ILE A 17 7.30 3.77 -4.06
CA ILE A 17 6.16 4.38 -4.74
C ILE A 17 5.45 5.37 -3.81
N ALA A 18 5.21 4.98 -2.55
CA ALA A 18 4.61 5.86 -1.55
C ALA A 18 5.41 7.17 -1.41
N ILE A 19 6.74 7.07 -1.23
CA ILE A 19 7.62 8.24 -1.14
C ILE A 19 7.52 9.12 -2.39
N LYS A 20 7.55 8.53 -3.59
CA LYS A 20 7.42 9.27 -4.86
C LYS A 20 6.12 10.08 -4.94
N ARG A 21 5.05 9.59 -4.33
CA ARG A 21 3.71 10.22 -4.30
C ARG A 21 3.49 11.11 -3.07
N GLY A 22 4.49 11.29 -2.20
CA GLY A 22 4.38 12.08 -0.98
C GLY A 22 3.52 11.42 0.10
N ALA A 23 3.48 10.09 0.12
CA ALA A 23 2.87 9.28 1.16
C ALA A 23 3.96 8.73 2.10
N SER A 24 3.64 8.70 3.39
CA SER A 24 4.51 8.24 4.47
C SER A 24 3.72 7.38 5.46
N ASN A 25 4.40 6.86 6.48
CA ASN A 25 3.77 6.02 7.52
C ASN A 25 2.91 4.87 6.93
N VAL A 26 3.42 4.18 5.91
CA VAL A 26 2.68 3.10 5.25
C VAL A 26 2.46 1.94 6.22
N ARG A 27 1.21 1.54 6.42
CA ARG A 27 0.80 0.44 7.31
C ARG A 27 -0.23 -0.45 6.62
N ILE A 28 -0.23 -1.74 6.97
CA ILE A 28 -1.25 -2.68 6.55
C ILE A 28 -2.46 -2.55 7.48
N PHE A 29 -3.65 -2.59 6.90
CA PHE A 29 -4.92 -2.70 7.62
C PHE A 29 -5.75 -3.85 7.02
N GLY A 30 -7.01 -4.01 7.46
CA GLY A 30 -7.92 -4.94 6.82
C GLY A 30 -7.70 -6.41 7.19
N SER A 31 -8.11 -7.31 6.29
CA SER A 31 -8.10 -8.76 6.49
C SER A 31 -6.70 -9.31 6.74
N ILE A 32 -5.67 -8.76 6.09
CA ILE A 32 -4.27 -9.16 6.26
C ILE A 32 -3.81 -8.91 7.70
N ALA A 33 -4.08 -7.71 8.23
CA ALA A 33 -3.74 -7.38 9.61
C ALA A 33 -4.48 -8.27 10.64
N ARG A 34 -5.60 -8.89 10.26
CA ARG A 34 -6.38 -9.82 11.11
C ARG A 34 -6.04 -11.30 10.90
N GLY A 35 -5.22 -11.64 9.90
CA GLY A 35 -4.94 -13.02 9.52
C GLY A 35 -6.13 -13.73 8.85
N GLU A 36 -7.07 -12.97 8.28
CA GLU A 36 -8.27 -13.47 7.61
C GLU A 36 -8.16 -13.43 6.08
N ALA A 37 -7.03 -12.93 5.55
CA ALA A 37 -6.83 -12.80 4.11
C ALA A 37 -6.61 -14.16 3.44
N ASP A 38 -7.20 -14.31 2.26
CA ASP A 38 -7.00 -15.43 1.34
C ASP A 38 -6.30 -14.96 0.05
N ALA A 39 -6.19 -15.84 -0.93
CA ALA A 39 -5.49 -15.56 -2.18
C ALA A 39 -6.19 -14.53 -3.08
N GLU A 40 -7.48 -14.27 -2.85
CA GLU A 40 -8.29 -13.32 -3.63
C GLU A 40 -8.50 -11.99 -2.88
N SER A 41 -7.93 -11.87 -1.68
CA SER A 41 -8.08 -10.70 -0.82
C SER A 41 -7.26 -9.50 -1.32
N ASP A 42 -7.85 -8.31 -1.25
CA ASP A 42 -7.15 -7.06 -1.49
C ASP A 42 -6.13 -6.74 -0.38
N ILE A 43 -5.16 -5.87 -0.71
CA ILE A 43 -4.21 -5.31 0.26
C ILE A 43 -4.66 -3.90 0.64
N ASP A 44 -5.14 -3.75 1.87
CA ASP A 44 -5.51 -2.45 2.43
C ASP A 44 -4.30 -1.74 3.06
N LEU A 45 -4.01 -0.52 2.58
CA LEU A 45 -2.93 0.32 3.11
C LEU A 45 -3.47 1.60 3.74
N LEU A 46 -2.94 1.93 4.92
CA LEU A 46 -3.08 3.25 5.54
C LEU A 46 -1.79 4.04 5.33
N VAL A 47 -1.94 5.31 4.96
CA VAL A 47 -0.81 6.22 4.70
C VAL A 47 -1.11 7.62 5.24
N ASP A 48 -0.06 8.33 5.62
CA ASP A 48 -0.11 9.77 5.89
C ASP A 48 0.35 10.52 4.64
N LEU A 49 -0.47 11.45 4.15
CA LEU A 49 -0.13 12.30 3.03
C LEU A 49 0.58 13.56 3.49
N GLU A 50 1.65 13.94 2.79
CA GLU A 50 2.34 15.21 3.00
C GLU A 50 1.37 16.40 2.85
N PRO A 51 1.60 17.50 3.60
CA PRO A 51 0.83 18.73 3.43
C PRO A 51 0.86 19.21 1.96
N GLY A 52 -0.32 19.58 1.44
CA GLY A 52 -0.46 20.07 0.06
C GLY A 52 -0.66 18.97 -0.99
N ARG A 53 -0.62 17.68 -0.61
CA ARG A 53 -1.04 16.58 -1.49
C ARG A 53 -2.55 16.56 -1.65
N SER A 54 -2.98 16.13 -2.82
CA SER A 54 -4.38 16.09 -3.22
C SER A 54 -4.88 14.66 -3.40
N LEU A 55 -6.18 14.50 -3.61
CA LEU A 55 -6.76 13.21 -3.99
C LEU A 55 -6.20 12.67 -5.32
N PHE A 56 -5.67 13.53 -6.21
CA PHE A 56 -4.99 13.08 -7.42
C PHE A 56 -3.66 12.38 -7.10
N ASP A 57 -2.92 12.84 -6.10
CA ASP A 57 -1.69 12.18 -5.65
C ASP A 57 -2.01 10.82 -5.03
N LEU A 58 -3.06 10.74 -4.21
CA LEU A 58 -3.54 9.49 -3.63
C LEU A 58 -4.04 8.50 -4.70
N GLY A 59 -4.79 8.98 -5.70
CA GLY A 59 -5.22 8.17 -6.83
C GLY A 59 -4.04 7.68 -7.68
N GLY A 60 -3.03 8.53 -7.88
CA GLY A 60 -1.79 8.16 -8.55
C GLY A 60 -0.99 7.10 -7.79
N LEU A 61 -0.99 7.16 -6.45
CA LEU A 61 -0.42 6.11 -5.60
C LEU A 61 -1.16 4.79 -5.77
N LEU A 62 -2.49 4.80 -5.76
CA LEU A 62 -3.30 3.60 -5.96
C LEU A 62 -2.99 2.94 -7.33
N MET A 63 -2.94 3.73 -8.40
CA MET A 63 -2.65 3.21 -9.74
C MET A 63 -1.25 2.63 -9.83
N ASP A 64 -0.22 3.33 -9.33
CA ASP A 64 1.16 2.84 -9.34
C ASP A 64 1.35 1.53 -8.54
N LEU A 65 0.50 1.27 -7.55
CA LEU A 65 0.54 0.05 -6.72
C LEU A 65 -0.23 -1.13 -7.33
N GLN A 66 -1.15 -0.87 -8.26
CA GLN A 66 -1.94 -1.90 -8.95
C GLN A 66 -1.25 -2.46 -10.19
N ASP A 67 -0.24 -1.76 -10.72
CA ASP A 67 0.61 -2.17 -11.84
C ASP A 67 1.67 -3.21 -11.42
#